data_AF-A0A524GTL5-F1
#
_entry.id   AF-A0A524GTL5-F1
#
_cell.length_a   1.000
_cell.length_b   1.000
_cell.length_c   1.000
_cell.angle_alpha   90.00
_cell.angle_beta   90.00
_cell.angle_gamma   90.00
#
_symmetry.space_group_name_H-M   'P 1'
#
loop_
_entity.id
_entity.type
_entity.pdbx_description
1 polymer ?
#
loop_
_entity_poly.entity_id
_entity_poly.type
_entity_poly.pdbx_seq_one_letter_code
_entity_poly.pdbx_strand_id
1 'polypeptide(L)'
;NKVCYVSERSDEILIKNTSQYSQARVSKYPVLFISNKSDRLKETYSILVNQYSLNETEYDFWERVKNIAQNVGNLYDITPVAIPSNIRCCNDPEETVLGYFSVSAVTRKRLFIHDHFYGLPFAFLFCATDTLTGNLPETGLNSEYWVIEDFGDEPVPFWVITSNKECADCTTRGTTVIPPFWIEY
;
A
#
# COMPACT_ATOMS: atom_id res chain seq x y z
N ASN A 1 13.73 16.21 2.95
CA ASN A 1 14.27 15.37 1.86
C ASN A 1 13.27 15.31 0.70
N LYS A 2 13.71 15.32 -0.57
CA LYS A 2 12.80 15.46 -1.73
C LYS A 2 12.25 14.14 -2.30
N VAL A 3 12.99 13.03 -2.18
CA VAL A 3 12.58 11.71 -2.70
C VAL A 3 12.67 10.68 -1.58
N CYS A 4 11.60 9.92 -1.38
CA CYS A 4 11.55 8.80 -0.46
C CYS A 4 10.78 7.63 -1.05
N TYR A 5 11.08 6.44 -0.56
CA TYR A 5 10.45 5.20 -0.97
C TYR A 5 9.56 4.69 0.17
N VAL A 6 8.30 4.42 -0.18
CA VAL A 6 7.32 3.81 0.74
C VAL A 6 7.03 2.41 0.23
N SER A 7 7.06 1.43 1.15
CA SER A 7 6.73 0.04 0.84
C SER A 7 5.67 -0.45 1.80
N GLU A 8 4.63 -1.06 1.25
CA GLU A 8 3.48 -1.57 2.01
C GLU A 8 3.17 -2.99 1.57
N ARG A 9 2.60 -3.79 2.48
CA ARG A 9 2.11 -5.13 2.17
C ARG A 9 0.62 -5.06 1.86
N SER A 10 0.15 -5.97 1.03
CA SER A 10 -1.28 -6.09 0.74
C SER A 10 -1.99 -6.73 1.92
N ASP A 11 -3.08 -6.10 2.38
CA ASP A 11 -3.95 -6.63 3.44
C ASP A 11 -5.18 -7.37 2.85
N GLU A 12 -5.40 -7.27 1.54
CA GLU A 12 -6.53 -7.92 0.89
C GLU A 12 -6.27 -9.41 0.58
N ILE A 13 -7.26 -10.25 0.85
CA ILE A 13 -7.24 -11.68 0.54
C ILE A 13 -7.88 -11.92 -0.84
N LEU A 14 -7.04 -12.26 -1.81
CA LEU A 14 -7.43 -12.50 -3.19
C LEU A 14 -7.31 -13.99 -3.52
N ILE A 15 -8.46 -14.66 -3.64
CA ILE A 15 -8.56 -16.07 -4.03
C ILE A 15 -9.57 -16.24 -5.15
N LYS A 16 -9.37 -17.25 -6.00
CA LYS A 16 -10.28 -17.60 -7.09
C LYS A 16 -10.26 -19.09 -7.35
N ASN A 17 -11.43 -19.72 -7.30
CA ASN A 17 -11.59 -21.13 -7.68
C ASN A 17 -11.55 -21.26 -9.22
N THR A 18 -10.66 -22.12 -9.73
CA THR A 18 -10.54 -22.43 -11.16
C THR A 18 -11.14 -23.79 -11.55
N SER A 19 -11.71 -24.56 -10.62
CA SER A 19 -12.23 -25.91 -10.88
C SER A 19 -13.37 -25.95 -11.91
N GLN A 20 -14.13 -24.86 -12.02
CA GLN A 20 -15.22 -24.71 -12.97
C GLN A 20 -14.77 -24.27 -14.38
N TYR A 21 -13.48 -23.93 -14.55
CA TYR A 21 -12.96 -23.48 -15.83
C TYR A 21 -12.37 -24.66 -16.60
N SER A 22 -12.52 -24.66 -17.92
CA SER A 22 -11.92 -25.68 -18.80
C SER A 22 -10.39 -25.68 -18.77
N GLN A 23 -9.80 -24.57 -18.35
CA GLN A 23 -8.36 -24.40 -18.14
C GLN A 23 -8.16 -23.65 -16.82
N ALA A 24 -7.10 -23.98 -16.08
CA ALA A 24 -6.70 -23.28 -14.85
C ALA A 24 -6.09 -21.89 -15.15
N ARG A 25 -6.85 -21.05 -15.84
CA ARG A 25 -6.44 -19.72 -16.31
C ARG A 25 -7.48 -18.69 -15.91
N VAL A 26 -7.05 -17.73 -15.11
CA VAL A 26 -7.84 -16.55 -14.76
C VAL A 26 -7.28 -15.35 -15.53
N SER A 27 -8.14 -14.63 -16.25
CA SER A 27 -7.76 -13.42 -16.99
C SER A 27 -8.53 -12.21 -16.47
N LYS A 28 -7.91 -11.02 -16.52
CA LYS A 28 -8.52 -9.74 -16.10
C LYS A 28 -9.02 -9.73 -14.65
N TYR A 29 -8.32 -10.43 -13.76
CA TYR A 29 -8.60 -10.40 -12.33
C TYR A 29 -7.97 -9.14 -11.71
N PRO A 30 -8.75 -8.24 -11.08
CA PRO A 30 -8.21 -7.05 -10.44
C PRO A 30 -7.39 -7.45 -9.21
N VAL A 31 -6.11 -7.05 -9.17
CA VAL A 31 -5.18 -7.35 -8.06
C VAL A 31 -5.10 -6.21 -7.06
N LEU A 32 -5.17 -4.97 -7.54
CA LEU A 32 -5.16 -3.80 -6.69
C LEU A 32 -5.86 -2.67 -7.42
N PHE A 33 -6.77 -1.99 -6.74
CA PHE A 33 -7.33 -0.74 -7.20
C PHE A 33 -6.66 0.42 -6.47
N ILE A 34 -6.08 1.35 -7.22
CA ILE A 34 -5.46 2.55 -6.66
C ILE A 34 -6.39 3.72 -6.92
N SER A 35 -6.94 4.27 -5.85
CA SER A 35 -7.83 5.43 -5.91
C SER A 35 -7.05 6.69 -6.26
N ASN A 36 -7.74 7.65 -6.88
CA ASN A 36 -7.21 8.96 -7.18
C ASN A 36 -6.89 9.81 -5.93
N LYS A 37 -7.38 9.42 -4.76
CA LYS A 37 -7.07 10.07 -3.48
C LYS A 37 -5.67 9.76 -2.94
N SER A 38 -4.95 8.82 -3.56
CA SER A 38 -3.62 8.41 -3.12
C SER A 38 -2.53 9.07 -3.97
N ASP A 39 -1.40 9.37 -3.35
CA ASP A 39 -0.16 9.87 -3.96
C ASP A 39 0.70 8.76 -4.59
N ARG A 40 0.29 7.49 -4.44
CA ARG A 40 1.03 6.30 -4.91
C ARG A 40 1.35 6.33 -6.41
N LEU A 41 0.53 7.01 -7.21
CA LEU A 41 0.66 7.13 -8.67
C LEU A 41 1.23 8.48 -9.13
N LYS A 42 1.73 9.32 -8.21
CA LYS A 42 2.29 10.64 -8.54
C LYS A 42 3.60 10.53 -9.32
N GLU A 43 4.50 9.68 -8.83
CA GLU A 43 5.82 9.46 -9.40
C GLU A 43 5.86 8.09 -10.09
N THR A 44 6.68 7.16 -9.60
CA THR A 44 6.74 5.78 -10.08
C THR A 44 6.13 4.85 -9.04
N TYR A 45 5.24 3.96 -9.49
CA TYR A 45 4.65 2.92 -8.64
C TYR A 45 5.21 1.55 -9.01
N SER A 46 5.65 0.78 -8.01
CA SER A 46 6.10 -0.61 -8.20
C SER A 46 5.23 -1.57 -7.41
N ILE A 47 4.73 -2.62 -8.06
CA ILE A 47 3.98 -3.70 -7.42
C ILE A 47 4.64 -5.03 -7.68
N LEU A 48 4.86 -5.80 -6.61
CA LEU A 48 5.31 -7.19 -6.67
C LEU A 48 4.11 -8.10 -6.44
N VAL A 49 3.70 -8.82 -7.48
CA VAL A 49 2.60 -9.78 -7.39
C VAL A 49 3.19 -11.17 -7.17
N ASN A 50 2.77 -11.82 -6.09
CA ASN A 50 3.09 -13.21 -5.79
C ASN A 50 1.82 -14.05 -6.02
N GLN A 51 1.91 -15.02 -6.93
CA GLN A 51 0.83 -15.96 -7.21
C GLN A 51 1.17 -17.32 -6.59
N TYR A 52 0.27 -17.83 -5.77
CA TYR A 52 0.39 -19.11 -5.09
C TYR A 52 -0.57 -20.13 -5.70
N SER A 53 -0.12 -21.37 -5.89
CA SER A 53 -1.00 -22.49 -6.24
C SER A 53 -1.69 -23.04 -4.99
N LEU A 54 -3.02 -23.02 -4.94
CA LEU A 54 -3.76 -23.53 -3.79
C LEU A 54 -4.35 -24.92 -4.10
N ASN A 55 -4.35 -25.79 -3.10
CA ASN A 55 -5.18 -27.00 -3.13
C ASN A 55 -6.59 -26.69 -2.60
N GLU A 56 -7.51 -27.65 -2.68
CA GLU A 56 -8.91 -27.48 -2.22
C GLU A 56 -8.99 -27.09 -0.74
N THR A 57 -8.29 -27.82 0.14
CA THR A 57 -8.34 -27.56 1.59
C THR A 57 -7.77 -26.19 1.98
N GLU A 58 -6.74 -25.72 1.28
CA GLU A 58 -6.14 -24.41 1.50
C GLU A 58 -7.05 -23.30 0.96
N TYR A 59 -7.70 -23.53 -0.19
CA TYR A 59 -8.70 -22.61 -0.74
C TYR A 59 -9.85 -22.41 0.25
N ASP A 60 -10.41 -23.50 0.81
CA ASP A 60 -11.50 -23.45 1.78
C ASP A 60 -11.10 -22.72 3.07
N PHE A 61 -9.85 -22.91 3.53
CA PHE A 61 -9.31 -22.18 4.67
C PHE A 61 -9.30 -20.67 4.40
N TRP A 62 -8.69 -20.25 3.28
CA TRP A 62 -8.63 -18.82 2.93
C TRP A 62 -9.99 -18.21 2.61
N GLU A 63 -10.93 -18.98 2.07
CA GLU A 63 -12.30 -18.52 1.83
C GLU A 63 -13.00 -18.21 3.15
N ARG A 64 -12.85 -19.07 4.17
CA ARG A 64 -13.38 -18.82 5.51
C ARG A 64 -12.72 -17.61 6.17
N VAL A 65 -11.38 -17.50 6.10
CA VAL A 65 -10.65 -16.34 6.63
C VAL A 65 -11.08 -15.05 5.94
N LYS A 66 -11.19 -15.07 4.61
CA LYS A 66 -11.66 -13.93 3.81
C LYS A 66 -13.04 -13.48 4.25
N ASN A 67 -13.97 -14.43 4.40
CA ASN A 67 -15.33 -14.15 4.83
C ASN A 67 -15.38 -13.53 6.22
N ILE A 68 -14.53 -13.96 7.15
CA ILE A 68 -14.48 -13.43 8.52
C ILE A 68 -13.71 -12.11 8.62
N ALA A 69 -12.67 -11.89 7.80
CA ALA A 69 -11.81 -10.71 7.91
C ALA A 69 -12.29 -9.53 7.06
N GLN A 70 -12.89 -9.79 5.90
CA GLN A 70 -13.24 -8.76 4.92
C GLN A 70 -14.75 -8.48 4.83
N ASN A 71 -15.63 -9.39 5.31
CA ASN A 71 -17.08 -9.15 5.39
C ASN A 71 -17.51 -8.84 6.83
N VAL A 72 -16.89 -7.84 7.44
CA VAL A 72 -17.19 -7.38 8.81
C VAL A 72 -17.73 -5.95 8.77
N GLY A 73 -18.73 -5.65 9.60
CA GLY A 73 -19.27 -4.31 9.79
C GLY A 73 -20.67 -4.08 9.20
N ASN A 74 -21.39 -5.16 8.85
CA ASN A 74 -22.78 -5.10 8.38
C ASN A 74 -23.74 -5.75 9.39
N LEU A 75 -25.01 -5.38 9.37
CA LEU A 75 -26.06 -5.96 10.24
C LEU A 75 -26.24 -7.48 10.04
N TYR A 76 -25.72 -8.01 8.93
CA TYR A 76 -25.72 -9.42 8.55
C TYR A 76 -24.33 -10.05 8.64
N ASP A 77 -23.50 -9.58 9.57
CA ASP A 77 -22.18 -10.16 9.80
C ASP A 77 -22.29 -11.66 10.10
N ILE A 78 -21.36 -12.40 9.52
CA ILE A 78 -21.30 -13.84 9.62
C ILE A 78 -20.78 -14.19 11.02
N THR A 79 -21.50 -15.04 11.75
CA THR A 79 -21.01 -15.52 13.05
C THR A 79 -19.64 -16.19 12.86
N PRO A 80 -18.59 -15.81 13.60
CA PRO A 80 -17.28 -16.42 13.46
C PRO A 80 -17.37 -17.93 13.72
N VAL A 81 -17.16 -18.73 12.67
CA VAL A 81 -17.10 -20.19 12.78
C VAL A 81 -15.65 -20.59 13.01
N ALA A 82 -15.42 -21.63 13.82
CA ALA A 82 -14.10 -22.21 13.99
C ALA A 82 -13.51 -22.60 12.62
N ILE A 83 -12.34 -22.04 12.31
CA ILE A 83 -11.62 -22.36 11.08
C ILE A 83 -10.75 -23.57 11.38
N PRO A 84 -10.92 -24.70 10.66
CA PRO A 84 -10.14 -25.89 10.92
C PRO A 84 -8.65 -25.63 10.65
N SER A 85 -7.81 -25.93 11.64
CA SER A 85 -6.35 -25.91 11.49
C SER A 85 -5.85 -27.27 11.00
N ASN A 86 -4.77 -27.26 10.23
CA ASN A 86 -4.01 -28.48 9.90
C ASN A 86 -2.75 -28.64 10.78
N ILE A 87 -2.60 -27.81 11.81
CA ILE A 87 -1.50 -27.84 12.77
C ILE A 87 -2.04 -28.41 14.09
N ARG A 88 -1.23 -29.24 14.76
CA ARG A 88 -1.55 -29.81 16.06
C ARG A 88 -0.39 -29.67 17.03
N CYS A 89 -0.69 -29.47 18.31
CA CYS A 89 0.32 -29.54 19.36
C CYS A 89 0.73 -31.00 19.57
N CYS A 90 2.04 -31.26 19.65
CA CYS A 90 2.58 -32.62 19.85
C CYS A 90 2.54 -33.05 21.32
N ASN A 91 2.49 -32.09 22.24
CA ASN A 91 2.52 -32.34 23.69
C ASN A 91 1.12 -32.43 24.30
N ASP A 92 0.16 -31.69 23.76
CA ASP A 92 -1.23 -31.66 24.23
C ASP A 92 -2.21 -31.73 23.04
N PRO A 93 -2.84 -32.89 22.78
CA PRO A 93 -3.82 -33.04 21.70
C PRO A 93 -5.11 -32.23 21.89
N GLU A 94 -5.45 -31.82 23.11
CA GLU A 94 -6.67 -31.04 23.41
C GLU A 94 -6.44 -29.53 23.21
N GLU A 95 -5.18 -29.10 23.06
CA GLU A 95 -4.84 -27.71 22.80
C GLU A 95 -5.25 -27.29 21.38
N THR A 96 -6.18 -26.33 21.29
CA THR A 96 -6.63 -25.78 20.01
C THR A 96 -5.57 -24.84 19.43
N VAL A 97 -4.93 -25.26 18.35
CA VAL A 97 -3.97 -24.43 17.60
C VAL A 97 -4.69 -23.73 16.44
N LEU A 98 -4.34 -22.45 16.22
CA LEU A 98 -4.87 -21.65 15.12
C LEU A 98 -3.84 -21.49 14.00
N GLY A 99 -4.34 -21.42 12.77
CA GLY A 99 -3.54 -21.19 11.56
C GLY A 99 -3.54 -22.37 10.60
N TYR A 100 -2.91 -22.17 9.45
CA TYR A 100 -2.81 -23.18 8.39
C TYR A 100 -1.39 -23.20 7.86
N PHE A 101 -0.78 -24.38 7.85
CA PHE A 101 0.52 -24.62 7.25
C PHE A 101 0.33 -25.01 5.77
N SER A 102 0.79 -24.18 4.85
CA SER A 102 0.72 -24.48 3.43
C SER A 102 2.08 -24.55 2.74
N VAL A 103 2.15 -25.40 1.72
CA VAL A 103 3.30 -25.54 0.82
C VAL A 103 2.76 -25.45 -0.60
N SER A 104 3.16 -24.39 -1.30
CA SER A 104 2.66 -24.07 -2.64
C SER A 104 3.77 -23.61 -3.57
N ALA A 105 3.58 -23.85 -4.86
CA ALA A 105 4.44 -23.27 -5.88
C ALA A 105 4.15 -21.76 -5.98
N VAL A 106 5.20 -20.95 -6.07
CA VAL A 106 5.09 -19.48 -6.10
C VAL A 106 5.66 -18.96 -7.40
N THR A 107 4.84 -18.21 -8.14
CA THR A 107 5.31 -17.41 -9.28
C THR A 107 5.29 -15.94 -8.89
N ARG A 108 6.35 -15.21 -9.18
CA ARG A 108 6.50 -13.80 -8.80
C ARG A 108 6.70 -12.96 -10.05
N LYS A 109 6.00 -11.81 -10.11
CA LYS A 109 6.20 -10.83 -11.18
C LYS A 109 6.13 -9.43 -10.58
N ARG A 110 7.15 -8.63 -10.88
CA ARG A 110 7.17 -7.20 -10.54
C ARG A 110 6.75 -6.39 -11.76
N LEU A 111 5.90 -5.39 -11.54
CA LEU A 111 5.54 -4.39 -12.53
C LEU A 111 5.95 -3.01 -12.02
N PHE A 112 6.34 -2.15 -12.95
CA PHE A 112 6.57 -0.73 -12.72
C PHE A 112 5.60 0.05 -13.58
N ILE A 113 4.95 1.03 -12.96
CA ILE A 113 4.05 1.98 -13.61
C ILE A 113 4.75 3.33 -13.51
N HIS A 114 5.16 3.86 -14.67
CA HIS A 114 5.89 5.13 -14.79
C HIS A 114 5.00 6.23 -15.39
N ASP A 115 3.74 5.92 -15.67
CA ASP A 115 2.82 6.87 -16.28
C ASP A 115 2.59 8.04 -15.32
N HIS A 116 2.82 9.26 -15.80
CA HIS A 116 2.42 10.46 -15.08
C HIS A 116 0.91 10.62 -15.21
N PHE A 117 0.19 10.20 -14.18
CA PHE A 117 -1.25 10.39 -14.11
C PHE A 117 -1.57 11.85 -13.76
N TYR A 118 -1.65 12.70 -14.79
CA TYR A 118 -2.08 14.09 -14.66
C TYR A 118 -3.54 14.16 -14.17
N GLY A 119 -3.82 15.06 -13.22
CA GLY A 119 -5.18 15.30 -12.71
C GLY A 119 -5.60 14.42 -11.52
N LEU A 120 -4.68 13.65 -10.92
CA LEU A 120 -4.92 13.09 -9.59
C LEU A 120 -5.04 14.25 -8.59
N PRO A 121 -6.12 14.32 -7.79
CA PRO A 121 -6.24 15.34 -6.76
C PRO A 121 -5.02 15.23 -5.86
N PHE A 122 -4.29 16.33 -5.75
CA PHE A 122 -3.14 16.45 -4.86
C PHE A 122 -3.56 15.86 -3.52
N ALA A 123 -2.97 14.72 -3.13
CA ALA A 123 -3.20 14.09 -1.82
C ALA A 123 -2.82 15.04 -0.65
N PHE A 124 -2.26 16.20 -1.00
CA PHE A 124 -1.77 17.27 -0.17
C PHE A 124 -2.49 18.59 -0.45
N LEU A 125 -3.80 18.57 -0.76
CA LEU A 125 -4.61 19.79 -0.86
C LEU A 125 -4.54 20.65 0.43
N PHE A 126 -4.14 20.05 1.56
CA PHE A 126 -3.97 20.69 2.88
C PHE A 126 -2.51 21.05 3.21
N CYS A 127 -1.56 20.86 2.30
CA CYS A 127 -0.15 21.12 2.61
C CYS A 127 0.23 22.58 2.49
N ALA A 128 -0.27 23.29 1.49
CA ALA A 128 -0.03 24.72 1.39
C ALA A 128 -0.77 25.42 2.53
N THR A 129 -0.02 25.98 3.48
CA THR A 129 -0.58 26.75 4.59
C THR A 129 -0.61 28.22 4.24
N ASP A 130 0.49 28.75 3.71
CA ASP A 130 0.62 30.16 3.36
C ASP A 130 1.66 30.37 2.23
N THR A 131 1.67 31.56 1.64
CA THR A 131 2.66 31.99 0.66
C THR A 131 3.40 33.22 1.16
N LEU A 132 4.70 33.09 1.38
CA LEU A 132 5.56 34.19 1.79
C LEU A 132 6.09 34.93 0.56
N THR A 133 6.15 36.26 0.63
CA THR A 133 6.70 37.11 -0.44
C THR A 133 7.79 38.02 0.12
N GLY A 134 8.74 38.43 -0.72
CA GLY A 134 9.84 39.30 -0.32
C GLY A 134 11.02 38.51 0.25
N ASN A 135 11.16 38.44 1.58
CA ASN A 135 12.26 37.71 2.24
C ASN A 135 11.72 36.52 3.04
N LEU A 136 12.37 35.37 2.90
CA LEU A 136 12.09 34.21 3.74
C LEU A 136 12.66 34.45 5.15
N PRO A 137 11.84 34.45 6.22
CA PRO A 137 12.36 34.52 7.58
C PRO A 137 13.22 33.29 7.87
N GLU A 138 14.31 33.46 8.61
CA GLU A 138 15.11 32.34 9.10
C GLU A 138 14.55 31.76 10.40
N THR A 139 13.84 32.60 11.17
CA THR A 139 13.23 32.21 12.45
C THR A 139 12.08 31.24 12.22
N GLY A 140 12.18 30.02 12.76
CA GLY A 140 11.14 29.00 12.67
C GLY A 140 11.24 28.09 11.43
N LEU A 141 12.16 28.38 10.50
CA LEU A 141 12.40 27.54 9.33
C LEU A 141 12.94 26.17 9.75
N ASN A 142 12.34 25.10 9.22
CA ASN A 142 12.60 23.70 9.56
C ASN A 142 12.16 23.25 10.97
N SER A 143 11.53 24.12 11.77
CA SER A 143 10.99 23.77 13.09
C SER A 143 9.49 24.00 13.22
N GLU A 144 9.00 25.15 12.76
CA GLU A 144 7.59 25.55 12.82
C GLU A 144 6.93 25.55 11.44
N TYR A 145 7.70 25.89 10.40
CA TYR A 145 7.27 25.79 9.01
C TYR A 145 8.39 25.26 8.11
N TRP A 146 7.98 24.74 6.95
CA TRP A 146 8.85 24.23 5.91
C TRP A 146 8.45 24.81 4.56
N VAL A 147 9.42 24.97 3.67
CA VAL A 147 9.19 25.39 2.29
C VAL A 147 8.90 24.14 1.44
N ILE A 148 7.78 24.15 0.73
CA ILE A 148 7.39 23.07 -0.19
C ILE A 148 7.64 23.42 -1.66
N GLU A 149 7.54 24.71 -2.02
CA GLU A 149 7.91 25.22 -3.33
C GLU A 149 8.71 26.51 -3.18
N ASP A 150 9.80 26.61 -3.94
CA ASP A 150 10.77 27.70 -3.89
C ASP A 150 10.78 28.45 -5.22
N PHE A 151 10.35 29.72 -5.18
CA PHE A 151 10.36 30.64 -6.31
C PHE A 151 11.15 31.91 -5.96
N GLY A 152 12.22 31.77 -5.18
CA GLY A 152 13.10 32.89 -4.82
C GLY A 152 13.81 33.56 -6.00
N ASP A 153 13.92 32.87 -7.14
CA ASP A 153 14.57 33.36 -8.36
C ASP A 153 13.63 34.15 -9.28
N GLU A 154 12.33 34.22 -8.97
CA GLU A 154 11.36 34.98 -9.77
C GLU A 154 11.51 36.50 -9.58
N PRO A 155 11.12 37.34 -10.58
CA PRO A 155 11.18 38.80 -10.46
C PRO A 155 10.44 39.36 -9.24
N VAL A 156 9.41 38.64 -8.79
CA VAL A 156 8.75 38.84 -7.50
C VAL A 156 8.91 37.55 -6.71
N PRO A 157 9.89 37.47 -5.78
CA PRO A 157 10.20 36.22 -5.10
C PRO A 157 9.07 35.82 -4.15
N PHE A 158 8.71 34.54 -4.19
CA PHE A 158 7.73 33.95 -3.27
C PHE A 158 8.08 32.51 -2.91
N TRP A 159 7.53 32.05 -1.78
CA TRP A 159 7.71 30.69 -1.27
C TRP A 159 6.39 30.15 -0.78
N VAL A 160 6.07 28.92 -1.15
CA VAL A 160 4.92 28.22 -0.59
C VAL A 160 5.38 27.46 0.64
N ILE A 161 4.76 27.73 1.79
CA ILE A 161 5.12 27.13 3.07
C ILE A 161 4.03 26.25 3.64
N THR A 162 4.44 25.35 4.53
CA THR A 162 3.58 24.44 5.27
C THR A 162 3.96 24.42 6.75
N SER A 163 2.97 24.34 7.64
CA SER A 163 3.18 23.98 9.05
C SER A 163 3.17 22.47 9.29
N ASN A 164 2.88 21.67 8.26
CA ASN A 164 2.84 20.22 8.35
C ASN A 164 4.16 19.63 7.85
N LYS A 165 4.99 19.14 8.77
CA LYS A 165 6.28 18.52 8.43
C LYS A 165 6.17 17.41 7.39
N GLU A 166 5.09 16.62 7.42
CA GLU A 166 4.84 15.53 6.49
C GLU A 166 4.75 15.94 5.01
N CYS A 167 4.44 17.21 4.76
CA CYS A 167 4.33 17.77 3.42
C CYS A 167 5.69 18.11 2.80
N ALA A 168 6.67 18.47 3.62
CA ALA A 168 8.00 18.90 3.17
C ALA A 168 9.09 17.83 3.38
N ASP A 169 8.85 16.88 4.30
CA ASP A 169 9.80 15.83 4.61
C ASP A 169 9.17 14.44 4.47
N CYS A 170 9.45 13.79 3.35
CA CYS A 170 8.89 12.47 3.03
C CYS A 170 9.39 11.35 3.97
N THR A 171 10.42 11.60 4.80
CA THR A 171 10.92 10.61 5.77
C THR A 171 9.97 10.38 6.95
N THR A 172 8.93 11.20 7.10
CA THR A 172 7.85 10.93 8.05
C THR A 172 7.05 9.66 7.67
N ARG A 173 7.03 9.30 6.38
CA ARG A 173 6.24 8.17 5.85
C ARG A 173 7.07 7.11 5.13
N GLY A 174 8.27 7.47 4.67
CA GLY A 174 9.13 6.59 3.89
C GLY A 174 10.60 6.64 4.31
N THR A 175 11.43 5.97 3.51
CA THR A 175 12.89 5.95 3.70
C THR A 175 13.58 6.59 2.50
N THR A 176 14.74 7.22 2.73
CA THR A 176 15.62 7.70 1.65
C THR A 176 16.47 6.57 1.05
N VAL A 177 16.44 5.38 1.64
CA VAL A 177 17.16 4.21 1.14
C VAL A 177 16.42 3.62 -0.05
N ILE A 178 17.09 3.63 -1.20
CA ILE A 178 16.57 3.06 -2.45
C ILE A 178 16.37 1.55 -2.26
N PRO A 179 15.16 1.01 -2.50
CA PRO A 179 14.95 -0.43 -2.45
C PRO A 179 15.81 -1.15 -3.50
N PRO A 180 16.35 -2.34 -3.20
CA PRO A 180 17.28 -3.04 -4.11
C PRO A 180 16.66 -3.47 -5.44
N PHE A 181 15.33 -3.51 -5.51
CA PHE A 181 14.59 -3.81 -6.72
C PHE A 181 14.25 -2.56 -7.53
N TRP A 182 14.50 -1.36 -7.00
CA TRP A 182 14.16 -0.10 -7.66
C TRP A 182 15.17 0.16 -8.77
N ILE A 183 14.69 0.26 -10.00
CA ILE A 183 15.52 0.54 -11.18
C ILE A 183 15.19 1.96 -11.61
N GLU A 184 16.16 2.85 -11.51
CA GLU A 184 16.06 4.19 -12.10
C GLU A 184 16.36 4.04 -13.59
N TYR A 185 15.44 4.50 -14.43
CA TYR A 185 15.59 4.53 -15.89
C TYR A 185 15.72 5.97 -16.37
#